data_AF-A0A368YNA8-F1
#
_entry.id   AF-A0A368YNA8-F1
#
_cell.length_a   1.000
_cell.length_b   1.000
_cell.length_c   1.000
_cell.angle_alpha   90.00
_cell.angle_beta   90.00
_cell.angle_gamma   90.00
#
_symmetry.space_group_name_H-M   'P 1'
#
loop_
_entity.id
_entity.type
_entity.pdbx_description
1 polymer ?
#
loop_
_entity_poly.entity_id
_entity_poly.type
_entity_poly.pdbx_seq_one_letter_code
_entity_poly.pdbx_strand_id
1 'polypeptide(L)'
;MSLVITTYDWVPDFAIGYVRDLRPRWACEEAGLHYAIDTTSVREKTPAHFARQPFGQVPILRDGDLSVFESGAILLYLGERSDALLPREPGPRAETQQWLIASLNTLEPVVMALALARIFDKDAQAAERALPRLQERLRQLEGVMAGRDFIAAGRFTIADIMLTEVLRIAASLGVLADYPALTAYVARMMARPAFQRAHAAQIAHFAKAA
;
A
#
# COMPACT_ATOMS: atom_id res chain seq x y z
N MET A 1 20.10 -0.56 15.16
CA MET A 1 19.26 -1.78 15.17
C MET A 1 18.50 -1.80 13.85
N SER A 2 18.40 -2.95 13.17
CA SER A 2 17.76 -3.05 11.85
C SER A 2 16.24 -3.19 12.02
N LEU A 3 15.48 -2.50 11.18
CA LEU A 3 14.04 -2.71 11.05
C LEU A 3 13.78 -4.14 10.56
N VAL A 4 12.68 -4.76 10.99
CA VAL A 4 12.25 -6.06 10.47
C VAL A 4 10.79 -5.97 10.02
N ILE A 5 10.52 -6.31 8.77
CA ILE A 5 9.17 -6.36 8.21
C ILE A 5 8.76 -7.83 8.11
N THR A 6 7.75 -8.23 8.89
CA THR A 6 7.15 -9.56 8.80
C THR A 6 6.10 -9.58 7.67
N THR A 7 6.20 -10.54 6.76
CA THR A 7 5.24 -10.81 5.67
C THR A 7 4.80 -12.29 5.67
N TYR A 8 3.97 -12.71 4.72
CA TYR A 8 3.59 -14.13 4.58
C TYR A 8 4.75 -14.97 4.00
N ASP A 9 4.78 -16.25 4.33
CA ASP A 9 5.67 -17.23 3.70
C ASP A 9 5.28 -17.53 2.25
N TRP A 10 3.98 -17.64 1.98
CA TRP A 10 3.43 -17.95 0.66
C TRP A 10 2.13 -17.18 0.41
N VAL A 11 1.87 -16.84 -0.85
CA VAL A 11 0.60 -16.28 -1.34
C VAL A 11 0.27 -16.84 -2.73
N PRO A 12 -1.00 -16.88 -3.15
CA PRO A 12 -1.35 -17.24 -4.53
C PRO A 12 -0.80 -16.22 -5.54
N ASP A 13 -0.60 -16.65 -6.79
CA ASP A 13 0.05 -15.86 -7.85
C ASP A 13 -0.53 -14.45 -8.03
N PHE A 14 -1.85 -14.31 -7.98
CA PHE A 14 -2.52 -13.01 -8.15
C PHE A 14 -2.18 -11.99 -7.04
N ALA A 15 -1.69 -12.44 -5.89
CA ALA A 15 -1.33 -11.60 -4.75
C ALA A 15 0.16 -11.21 -4.75
N ILE A 16 1.00 -11.88 -5.56
CA ILE A 16 2.41 -11.54 -5.71
C ILE A 16 2.51 -10.12 -6.31
N GLY A 17 3.33 -9.26 -5.71
CA GLY A 17 3.42 -7.83 -6.05
C GLY A 17 2.36 -6.92 -5.42
N TYR A 18 1.38 -7.47 -4.68
CA TYR A 18 0.24 -6.73 -4.10
C TYR A 18 0.03 -6.95 -2.59
N VAL A 19 0.84 -7.80 -1.95
CA VAL A 19 0.79 -7.94 -0.48
C VAL A 19 1.17 -6.61 0.17
N ARG A 20 0.43 -6.21 1.22
CA ARG A 20 0.56 -4.88 1.85
C ARG A 20 1.92 -4.62 2.50
N ASP A 21 2.80 -5.61 2.59
CA ASP A 21 4.20 -5.43 3.02
C ASP A 21 5.05 -4.66 1.99
N LEU A 22 4.59 -4.53 0.75
CA LEU A 22 5.23 -3.66 -0.23
C LEU A 22 5.26 -2.18 0.20
N ARG A 23 4.20 -1.71 0.87
CA ARG A 23 4.10 -0.33 1.40
C ARG A 23 5.30 0.03 2.30
N PRO A 24 5.59 -0.70 3.41
CA PRO A 24 6.74 -0.39 4.25
C PRO A 24 8.09 -0.71 3.61
N ARG A 25 8.20 -1.70 2.69
CA ARG A 25 9.43 -1.92 1.92
C ARG A 25 9.77 -0.71 1.05
N TRP A 26 8.79 -0.21 0.31
CA TRP A 26 8.95 0.96 -0.54
C TRP A 26 9.30 2.20 0.29
N ALA A 27 8.65 2.42 1.44
CA ALA A 27 9.01 3.51 2.33
C ALA A 27 10.46 3.41 2.82
N CYS A 28 10.93 2.23 3.21
CA CYS A 28 12.32 2.03 3.61
C CYS A 28 13.30 2.32 2.44
N GLU A 29 12.98 1.88 1.23
CA GLU A 29 13.81 2.12 0.03
C GLU A 29 13.89 3.61 -0.35
N GLU A 30 12.81 4.37 -0.21
CA GLU A 30 12.79 5.82 -0.44
C GLU A 30 13.59 6.58 0.63
N ALA A 31 13.51 6.11 1.88
CA ALA A 31 14.19 6.73 3.01
C ALA A 31 15.64 6.27 3.22
N GLY A 32 16.12 5.28 2.45
CA GLY A 32 17.43 4.67 2.67
C GLY A 32 17.55 3.93 4.00
N LEU A 33 16.43 3.44 4.55
CA LEU A 33 16.40 2.72 5.82
C LEU A 33 16.70 1.23 5.59
N HIS A 34 17.69 0.70 6.28
CA HIS A 34 17.98 -0.73 6.26
C HIS A 34 16.88 -1.53 6.98
N TYR A 35 16.44 -2.62 6.34
CA TYR A 35 15.46 -3.55 6.90
C TYR A 35 15.78 -5.00 6.53
N ALA A 36 15.29 -5.93 7.34
CA ALA A 36 15.27 -7.36 7.06
C ALA A 36 13.82 -7.86 6.89
N ILE A 37 13.66 -9.02 6.26
CA ILE A 37 12.37 -9.68 6.09
C ILE A 37 12.27 -10.90 7.00
N ASP A 38 11.16 -10.97 7.70
CA ASP A 38 10.72 -12.12 8.49
C ASP A 38 9.42 -12.68 7.87
N THR A 39 9.11 -13.95 8.12
CA THR A 39 7.92 -14.60 7.56
C THR A 39 7.05 -15.26 8.60
N THR A 40 5.77 -15.38 8.26
CA THR A 40 4.79 -16.12 9.04
C THR A 40 3.89 -16.91 8.12
N SER A 41 3.46 -18.10 8.54
CA SER A 41 2.53 -18.92 7.75
C SER A 41 1.25 -18.16 7.45
N VAL A 42 0.79 -18.14 6.20
CA VAL A 42 -0.56 -17.64 5.88
C VAL A 42 -1.66 -18.59 6.39
N ARG A 43 -1.35 -19.88 6.60
CA ARG A 43 -2.32 -20.93 6.98
C ARG A 43 -2.33 -21.21 8.49
N GLU A 44 -1.15 -21.29 9.10
CA GLU A 44 -1.00 -21.73 10.49
C GLU A 44 -0.43 -20.61 11.36
N LYS A 45 -1.31 -19.73 11.86
CA LYS A 45 -0.93 -18.60 12.71
C LYS A 45 -0.65 -19.04 14.14
N THR A 46 0.54 -18.69 14.65
CA THR A 46 0.93 -19.01 16.02
C THR A 46 0.35 -18.00 17.03
N PRO A 47 0.17 -18.36 18.31
CA PRO A 47 -0.20 -17.41 19.36
C PRO A 47 0.74 -16.20 19.45
N ALA A 48 2.04 -16.42 19.20
CA ALA A 48 3.04 -15.34 19.17
C ALA A 48 2.80 -14.33 18.03
N HIS A 49 2.27 -14.77 16.89
CA HIS A 49 1.87 -13.87 15.81
C HIS A 49 0.66 -13.04 16.22
N PHE A 50 -0.38 -13.66 16.79
CA PHE A 50 -1.58 -12.95 17.26
C PHE A 50 -1.28 -11.94 18.39
N ALA A 51 -0.28 -12.23 19.24
CA ALA A 51 0.19 -11.29 20.25
C ALA A 51 0.79 -10.00 19.64
N ARG A 52 1.32 -10.05 18.41
CA ARG A 52 1.86 -8.89 17.68
C ARG A 52 0.84 -8.24 16.74
N GLN A 53 -0.07 -9.02 16.17
CA GLN A 53 -1.13 -8.56 15.28
C GLN A 53 -2.43 -9.34 15.58
N PRO A 54 -3.37 -8.73 16.32
CA PRO A 54 -4.57 -9.43 16.83
C PRO A 54 -5.52 -9.99 15.77
N PHE A 55 -5.41 -9.54 14.52
CA PHE A 55 -6.24 -9.96 13.39
C PHE A 55 -5.57 -11.03 12.50
N GLY A 56 -4.37 -11.51 12.86
CA GLY A 56 -3.62 -12.51 12.10
C GLY A 56 -3.07 -12.03 10.75
N GLN A 57 -2.90 -10.72 10.54
CA GLN A 57 -2.51 -10.12 9.25
C GLN A 57 -1.04 -9.67 9.21
N VAL A 58 -0.57 -9.38 8.00
CA VAL A 58 0.71 -8.74 7.72
C VAL A 58 0.47 -7.44 6.91
N PRO A 59 1.39 -6.46 6.91
CA PRO A 59 2.70 -6.44 7.56
C PRO A 59 2.69 -6.16 9.05
N ILE A 60 3.77 -6.56 9.72
CA ILE A 60 4.16 -6.10 11.05
C ILE A 60 5.59 -5.55 10.95
N LEU A 61 5.84 -4.34 11.46
CA LEU A 61 7.17 -3.78 11.60
C LEU A 61 7.68 -4.02 13.03
N ARG A 62 8.92 -4.46 13.16
CA ARG A 62 9.67 -4.42 14.42
C ARG A 62 10.83 -3.45 14.35
N ASP A 63 11.04 -2.74 15.45
CA ASP A 63 12.21 -1.90 15.70
C ASP A 63 12.64 -2.05 17.17
N GLY A 64 13.64 -2.90 17.42
CA GLY A 64 13.96 -3.36 18.76
C GLY A 64 12.77 -4.09 19.40
N ASP A 65 12.31 -3.57 20.54
CA ASP A 65 11.16 -4.08 21.29
C ASP A 65 9.82 -3.52 20.80
N LEU A 66 9.83 -2.48 19.98
CA LEU A 66 8.62 -1.94 19.39
C LEU A 66 8.09 -2.88 18.30
N SER A 67 6.78 -3.14 18.33
CA SER A 67 6.05 -3.85 17.27
C SER A 67 4.86 -3.01 16.82
N VAL A 68 4.80 -2.69 15.54
CA VAL A 68 3.73 -1.88 14.92
C VAL A 68 3.05 -2.71 13.84
N PHE A 69 1.73 -2.79 13.87
CA PHE A 69 0.93 -3.37 12.79
C PHE A 69 0.05 -2.29 12.13
N GLU A 70 -0.66 -2.67 11.07
CA GLU A 70 -1.31 -1.78 10.09
C GLU A 70 -0.31 -1.06 9.19
N SER A 71 -0.39 -1.31 7.87
CA SER A 71 0.55 -0.71 6.91
C SER A 71 0.52 0.83 6.95
N GLY A 72 -0.63 1.45 7.25
CA GLY A 72 -0.73 2.91 7.39
C GLY A 72 0.00 3.45 8.63
N ALA A 73 -0.17 2.77 9.78
CA ALA A 73 0.54 3.14 11.00
C ALA A 73 2.05 2.90 10.88
N ILE A 74 2.45 1.83 10.19
CA ILE A 74 3.85 1.57 9.86
C ILE A 74 4.42 2.68 8.97
N LEU A 75 3.68 3.14 7.95
CA LEU A 75 4.10 4.27 7.13
C LEU A 75 4.26 5.56 7.93
N LEU A 76 3.33 5.86 8.85
CA LEU A 76 3.47 7.01 9.75
C LEU A 76 4.73 6.89 10.61
N TYR A 77 4.97 5.72 11.20
CA TYR A 77 6.17 5.46 12.01
C TYR A 77 7.47 5.65 11.22
N LEU A 78 7.54 5.09 10.00
CA LEU A 78 8.70 5.27 9.12
C LEU A 78 8.84 6.72 8.65
N GLY A 79 7.71 7.39 8.41
CA GLY A 79 7.64 8.82 8.10
C GLY A 79 8.26 9.69 9.18
N GLU A 80 8.02 9.39 10.47
CA GLU A 80 8.66 10.11 11.57
C GLU A 80 10.18 10.01 11.57
N ARG A 81 10.76 9.01 10.89
CA ARG A 81 12.19 8.76 10.87
C ARG A 81 12.88 9.35 9.64
N SER A 82 12.13 9.91 8.70
CA SER A 82 12.70 10.45 7.47
C SER A 82 11.87 11.60 6.89
N ASP A 83 12.50 12.77 6.81
CA ASP A 83 11.95 13.96 6.15
C ASP A 83 11.76 13.74 4.63
N ALA A 84 12.32 12.66 4.07
CA ALA A 84 12.05 12.23 2.70
C ALA A 84 10.58 11.75 2.54
N LEU A 85 9.99 11.22 3.61
CA LEU A 85 8.69 10.53 3.61
C LEU A 85 7.55 11.37 4.20
N LEU A 86 7.83 12.20 5.21
CA LEU A 86 6.82 12.97 5.92
C LEU A 86 7.35 14.36 6.28
N PRO A 87 6.71 15.44 5.79
CA PRO A 87 7.06 16.80 6.19
C PRO A 87 6.93 17.03 7.71
N ARG A 88 7.73 17.96 8.24
CA ARG A 88 7.67 18.38 9.66
C ARG A 88 6.79 19.59 9.90
N GLU A 89 6.64 20.42 8.89
CA GLU A 89 5.78 21.60 8.93
C GLU A 89 4.30 21.19 9.14
N PRO A 90 3.57 21.85 10.06
CA PRO A 90 2.22 21.41 10.43
C PRO A 90 1.24 21.26 9.26
N GLY A 91 1.25 22.21 8.31
CA GLY A 91 0.33 22.21 7.16
C GLY A 91 0.58 21.04 6.20
N PRO A 92 1.76 20.97 5.55
CA PRO A 92 2.12 19.87 4.67
C PRO A 92 2.02 18.48 5.34
N ARG A 93 2.39 18.39 6.62
CA ARG A 93 2.26 17.16 7.41
C ARG A 93 0.79 16.73 7.57
N ALA A 94 -0.09 17.66 7.92
CA ALA A 94 -1.52 17.38 8.04
C ALA A 94 -2.13 16.97 6.69
N GLU A 95 -1.73 17.61 5.59
CA GLU A 95 -2.16 17.23 4.25
C GLU A 95 -1.70 15.82 3.87
N THR A 96 -0.45 15.45 4.16
CA THR A 96 0.05 14.08 3.95
C THR A 96 -0.76 13.06 4.74
N GLN A 97 -1.02 13.33 6.03
CA GLN A 97 -1.81 12.42 6.87
C GLN A 97 -3.27 12.31 6.41
N GLN A 98 -3.86 13.43 5.96
CA GLN A 98 -5.20 13.47 5.38
C GLN A 98 -5.29 12.51 4.18
N TRP A 99 -4.37 12.59 3.23
CA TRP A 99 -4.40 11.76 2.03
C TRP A 99 -4.01 10.30 2.29
N LEU A 100 -3.13 10.04 3.27
CA LEU A 100 -2.88 8.69 3.76
C LEU A 100 -4.17 8.03 4.27
N ILE A 101 -4.91 8.73 5.14
CA ILE A 101 -6.17 8.24 5.71
C ILE A 101 -7.27 8.15 4.65
N ALA A 102 -7.38 9.13 3.76
CA ALA A 102 -8.35 9.11 2.67
C ALA A 102 -8.13 7.90 1.74
N SER A 103 -6.87 7.56 1.47
CA SER A 103 -6.53 6.38 0.67
C SER A 103 -7.01 5.09 1.34
N LEU A 104 -6.79 4.94 2.66
CA LEU A 104 -7.20 3.75 3.43
C LEU A 104 -8.71 3.66 3.69
N ASN A 105 -9.38 4.79 3.94
CA ASN A 105 -10.73 4.79 4.50
C ASN A 105 -11.81 5.23 3.50
N THR A 106 -11.43 5.95 2.44
CA THR A 106 -12.36 6.42 1.41
C THR A 106 -12.21 5.64 0.11
N LEU A 107 -10.98 5.40 -0.34
CA LEU A 107 -10.70 4.77 -1.64
C LEU A 107 -10.52 3.26 -1.55
N GLU A 108 -9.64 2.77 -0.67
CA GLU A 108 -9.35 1.33 -0.56
C GLU A 108 -10.59 0.47 -0.32
N PRO A 109 -11.59 0.85 0.51
CA PRO A 109 -12.75 0.00 0.74
C PRO A 109 -13.58 -0.23 -0.53
N VAL A 110 -13.69 0.78 -1.40
CA VAL A 110 -14.47 0.64 -2.65
C VAL A 110 -13.68 -0.11 -3.73
N VAL A 111 -12.36 0.02 -3.75
CA VAL A 111 -11.48 -0.80 -4.60
C VAL A 111 -11.53 -2.26 -4.17
N MET A 112 -11.42 -2.53 -2.86
CA MET A 112 -11.43 -3.89 -2.32
C MET A 112 -12.80 -4.55 -2.44
N ALA A 113 -13.91 -3.82 -2.35
CA ALA A 113 -15.23 -4.38 -2.63
C ALA A 113 -15.32 -4.97 -4.05
N LEU A 114 -14.77 -4.28 -5.05
CA LEU A 114 -14.71 -4.80 -6.41
C LEU A 114 -13.72 -5.96 -6.55
N ALA A 115 -12.55 -5.87 -5.91
CA ALA A 115 -11.54 -6.92 -5.92
C ALA A 115 -12.08 -8.23 -5.30
N LEU A 116 -12.75 -8.15 -4.16
CA LEU A 116 -13.41 -9.28 -3.49
C LEU A 116 -14.43 -9.94 -4.42
N ALA A 117 -15.35 -9.16 -4.97
CA ALA A 117 -16.37 -9.67 -5.86
C ALA A 117 -15.79 -10.36 -7.11
N ARG A 118 -14.77 -9.77 -7.76
CA ARG A 118 -14.21 -10.30 -9.02
C ARG A 118 -13.22 -11.44 -8.83
N ILE A 119 -12.32 -11.34 -7.85
CA ILE A 119 -11.15 -12.23 -7.71
C ILE A 119 -11.47 -13.38 -6.76
N PHE A 120 -12.09 -13.08 -5.61
CA PHE A 120 -12.27 -14.04 -4.53
C PHE A 120 -13.62 -14.75 -4.65
N ASP A 121 -14.71 -13.99 -4.73
CA ASP A 121 -16.07 -14.54 -4.75
C ASP A 121 -16.52 -14.97 -6.15
N LYS A 122 -15.93 -14.35 -7.18
CA LYS A 122 -16.32 -14.50 -8.59
C LYS A 122 -17.82 -14.22 -8.82
N ASP A 123 -18.36 -13.26 -8.06
CA ASP A 123 -19.75 -12.82 -8.11
C ASP A 123 -19.88 -11.59 -9.03
N ALA A 124 -20.42 -11.83 -10.22
CA ALA A 124 -20.64 -10.78 -11.22
C ALA A 124 -21.65 -9.72 -10.74
N GLN A 125 -22.69 -10.09 -10.00
CA GLN A 125 -23.70 -9.14 -9.52
C GLN A 125 -23.14 -8.26 -8.41
N ALA A 126 -22.35 -8.83 -7.49
CA ALA A 126 -21.64 -8.03 -6.48
C ALA A 126 -20.65 -7.06 -7.14
N ALA A 127 -19.94 -7.50 -8.18
CA ALA A 127 -19.03 -6.64 -8.93
C ALA A 127 -19.77 -5.47 -9.61
N GLU A 128 -20.92 -5.75 -10.24
CA GLU A 128 -21.76 -4.72 -10.86
C GLU A 128 -22.25 -3.69 -9.83
N ARG A 129 -22.67 -4.13 -8.63
CA ARG A 129 -23.08 -3.23 -7.54
C ARG A 129 -21.93 -2.38 -6.98
N ALA A 130 -20.70 -2.92 -6.94
CA ALA A 130 -19.55 -2.22 -6.41
C ALA A 130 -18.98 -1.15 -7.36
N LEU A 131 -19.10 -1.38 -8.68
CA LEU A 131 -18.42 -0.59 -9.71
C LEU A 131 -18.81 0.92 -9.71
N PRO A 132 -20.09 1.32 -9.65
CA PRO A 132 -20.46 2.75 -9.72
C PRO A 132 -19.85 3.59 -8.61
N ARG A 133 -19.79 3.05 -7.39
CA ARG A 133 -19.21 3.76 -6.24
C ARG A 133 -17.70 3.94 -6.40
N LEU A 134 -17.01 2.95 -6.97
CA LEU A 134 -15.59 3.07 -7.28
C LEU A 134 -15.35 4.11 -8.38
N GLN A 135 -16.11 4.05 -9.49
CA GLN A 135 -16.00 5.02 -10.58
C GLN A 135 -16.25 6.45 -10.12
N GLU A 136 -17.19 6.66 -9.19
CA GLU A 136 -17.42 7.95 -8.56
C GLU A 136 -16.17 8.48 -7.85
N ARG A 137 -15.52 7.64 -7.04
CA ARG A 137 -14.31 8.01 -6.30
C ARG A 137 -13.13 8.27 -7.23
N LEU A 138 -12.97 7.45 -8.27
CA LEU A 138 -11.93 7.66 -9.28
C LEU A 138 -12.14 8.97 -10.05
N ARG A 139 -13.38 9.30 -10.42
CA ARG A 139 -13.70 10.58 -11.09
C ARG A 139 -13.40 11.79 -10.21
N GLN A 140 -13.71 11.71 -8.92
CA GLN A 140 -13.39 12.76 -7.95
C GLN A 140 -11.87 12.92 -7.81
N LEU A 141 -11.14 11.81 -7.69
CA LEU A 141 -9.68 11.83 -7.52
C LEU A 141 -8.95 12.25 -8.80
N GLU A 142 -9.45 11.89 -9.99
CA GLU A 142 -8.94 12.35 -11.28
C GLU A 142 -8.94 13.88 -11.35
N GLY A 143 -10.02 14.53 -10.92
CA GLY A 143 -10.09 15.99 -10.83
C GLY A 143 -9.10 16.59 -9.83
N VAL A 144 -8.80 15.90 -8.72
CA VAL A 144 -7.78 16.32 -7.75
C VAL A 144 -6.38 16.20 -8.34
N MET A 145 -6.10 15.11 -9.05
CA MET A 145 -4.78 14.81 -9.59
C MET A 145 -4.48 15.51 -10.92
N ALA A 146 -5.48 16.11 -11.56
CA ALA A 146 -5.29 16.94 -12.75
C ALA A 146 -4.28 18.07 -12.47
N GLY A 147 -3.13 18.01 -13.15
CA GLY A 147 -2.04 18.98 -13.00
C GLY A 147 -1.19 18.80 -11.73
N ARG A 148 -1.33 17.70 -10.99
CA ARG A 148 -0.48 17.38 -9.83
C ARG A 148 0.47 16.23 -10.11
N ASP A 149 1.70 16.38 -9.63
CA ASP A 149 2.68 15.28 -9.66
C ASP A 149 2.56 14.36 -8.46
N PHE A 150 2.19 14.91 -7.30
CA PHE A 150 2.07 14.23 -6.00
C PHE A 150 0.74 14.57 -5.34
N ILE A 151 0.22 13.67 -4.50
CA ILE A 151 -1.10 13.85 -3.90
C ILE A 151 -1.12 14.94 -2.81
N ALA A 152 -0.01 15.11 -2.08
CA ALA A 152 0.10 15.99 -0.92
C ALA A 152 1.41 16.79 -0.93
N ALA A 153 1.44 17.92 -0.21
CA ALA A 153 2.64 18.66 0.14
C ALA A 153 3.50 19.17 -1.04
N GLY A 154 3.02 19.06 -2.28
CA GLY A 154 3.80 19.40 -3.50
C GLY A 154 5.03 18.52 -3.73
N ARG A 155 5.16 17.39 -3.03
CA ARG A 155 6.32 16.48 -3.10
C ARG A 155 5.92 15.05 -2.76
N PHE A 156 6.77 14.09 -3.08
CA PHE A 156 6.59 12.69 -2.68
C PHE A 156 6.55 12.55 -1.15
N THR A 157 5.59 11.75 -0.66
CA THR A 157 5.38 11.43 0.75
C THR A 157 4.80 10.02 0.93
N ILE A 158 4.61 9.59 2.18
CA ILE A 158 3.89 8.35 2.51
C ILE A 158 2.45 8.31 1.98
N ALA A 159 1.83 9.46 1.72
CA ALA A 159 0.51 9.50 1.11
C ALA A 159 0.54 8.95 -0.33
N ASP A 160 1.61 9.25 -1.07
CA ASP A 160 1.79 8.76 -2.44
C ASP A 160 1.98 7.25 -2.46
N ILE A 161 2.78 6.70 -1.52
CA ILE A 161 2.97 5.25 -1.36
C ILE A 161 1.62 4.55 -1.18
N MET A 162 0.82 5.04 -0.25
CA MET A 162 -0.49 4.44 0.05
C MET A 162 -1.44 4.56 -1.14
N LEU A 163 -1.55 5.75 -1.73
CA LEU A 163 -2.48 5.99 -2.82
C LEU A 163 -2.12 5.15 -4.05
N THR A 164 -0.83 5.10 -4.42
CA THR A 164 -0.36 4.31 -5.55
C THR A 164 -0.66 2.83 -5.35
N GLU A 165 -0.41 2.27 -4.17
CA GLU A 165 -0.70 0.85 -3.90
C GLU A 165 -2.19 0.53 -4.03
N VAL A 166 -3.07 1.42 -3.59
CA VAL A 166 -4.53 1.26 -3.77
C VAL A 166 -4.93 1.39 -5.25
N LEU A 167 -4.39 2.37 -5.97
CA LEU A 167 -4.69 2.58 -7.39
C LEU A 167 -4.11 1.49 -8.29
N ARG A 168 -2.99 0.85 -7.91
CA ARG A 168 -2.45 -0.31 -8.63
C ARG A 168 -3.43 -1.49 -8.62
N ILE A 169 -4.17 -1.69 -7.53
CA ILE A 169 -5.25 -2.69 -7.48
C ILE A 169 -6.41 -2.27 -8.40
N ALA A 170 -6.81 -1.00 -8.39
CA ALA A 170 -7.83 -0.51 -9.32
C ALA A 170 -7.40 -0.68 -10.80
N ALA A 171 -6.13 -0.44 -11.11
CA ALA A 171 -5.55 -0.65 -12.44
C ALA A 171 -5.57 -2.13 -12.85
N SER A 172 -5.22 -3.06 -11.95
CA SER A 172 -5.25 -4.50 -12.24
C SER A 172 -6.68 -5.03 -12.45
N LEU A 173 -7.68 -4.34 -11.91
CA LEU A 173 -9.11 -4.60 -12.17
C LEU A 173 -9.62 -3.95 -13.47
N GLY A 174 -8.78 -3.23 -14.22
CA GLY A 174 -9.12 -2.61 -15.49
C GLY A 174 -10.01 -1.37 -15.38
N VAL A 175 -10.16 -0.78 -14.19
CA VAL A 175 -11.06 0.37 -13.97
C VAL A 175 -10.35 1.72 -13.98
N LEU A 176 -9.03 1.75 -14.20
CA LEU A 176 -8.26 3.00 -14.20
C LEU A 176 -8.09 3.62 -15.61
N ALA A 177 -8.40 2.87 -16.67
CA ALA A 177 -8.09 3.25 -18.04
C ALA A 177 -8.75 4.57 -18.50
N ASP A 178 -9.93 4.89 -17.98
CA ASP A 178 -10.68 6.11 -18.32
C ASP A 178 -10.20 7.36 -17.53
N TYR A 179 -9.20 7.21 -16.66
CA TYR A 179 -8.70 8.25 -15.77
C TYR A 179 -7.22 8.55 -16.08
N PRO A 180 -6.94 9.42 -17.07
CA PRO A 180 -5.58 9.62 -17.57
C PRO A 180 -4.63 10.26 -16.54
N ALA A 181 -5.08 11.19 -15.70
CA ALA A 181 -4.22 11.78 -14.66
C ALA A 181 -3.85 10.74 -13.61
N LEU A 182 -4.79 9.89 -13.18
CA LEU A 182 -4.51 8.79 -12.26
C LEU A 182 -3.59 7.73 -12.87
N THR A 183 -3.82 7.36 -14.14
CA THR A 183 -2.97 6.42 -14.86
C THR A 183 -1.54 6.94 -14.97
N ALA A 184 -1.36 8.21 -15.35
CA ALA A 184 -0.05 8.85 -15.43
C ALA A 184 0.61 8.97 -14.04
N TYR A 185 -0.16 9.28 -13.01
CA TYR A 185 0.32 9.32 -11.62
C TYR A 185 0.85 7.96 -11.16
N VAL A 186 0.06 6.88 -11.34
CA VAL A 186 0.49 5.52 -10.98
C VAL A 186 1.76 5.13 -11.73
N ALA A 187 1.81 5.39 -13.05
CA ALA A 187 2.99 5.10 -13.86
C ALA A 187 4.24 5.85 -13.34
N ARG A 188 4.11 7.13 -13.02
CA ARG A 188 5.21 7.94 -12.46
C ARG A 188 5.68 7.42 -11.11
N MET A 189 4.77 7.03 -10.23
CA MET A 189 5.14 6.47 -8.93
C MET A 189 5.79 5.10 -9.05
N MET A 190 5.32 4.26 -9.97
CA MET A 190 5.92 2.94 -10.26
C MET A 190 7.26 3.03 -10.99
N ALA A 191 7.54 4.14 -11.68
CA ALA A 191 8.83 4.39 -12.33
C ALA A 191 9.93 4.78 -11.33
N ARG A 192 9.60 5.03 -10.06
CA ARG A 192 10.58 5.41 -9.04
C ARG A 192 11.53 4.23 -8.75
N PRO A 193 12.86 4.43 -8.71
CA PRO A 193 13.81 3.35 -8.47
C PRO A 193 13.56 2.59 -7.15
N ALA A 194 13.15 3.30 -6.10
CA ALA A 194 12.84 2.69 -4.81
C ALA A 194 11.60 1.77 -4.88
N PHE A 195 10.55 2.16 -5.61
CA PHE A 195 9.41 1.28 -5.88
C PHE A 195 9.86 0.02 -6.60
N GLN A 196 10.64 0.18 -7.69
CA GLN A 196 11.10 -0.96 -8.49
C GLN A 196 11.92 -1.96 -7.67
N ARG A 197 12.84 -1.48 -6.82
CA ARG A 197 13.61 -2.34 -5.91
C ARG A 197 12.72 -3.06 -4.90
N ALA A 198 11.82 -2.33 -4.23
CA ALA A 198 10.91 -2.91 -3.24
C ALA A 198 9.98 -3.97 -3.87
N HIS A 199 9.41 -3.65 -5.03
CA HIS A 199 8.50 -4.52 -5.77
C HIS A 199 9.21 -5.77 -6.30
N ALA A 200 10.39 -5.62 -6.91
CA ALA A 200 11.19 -6.76 -7.38
C ALA A 200 11.62 -7.67 -6.21
N ALA A 201 12.04 -7.10 -5.07
CA ALA A 201 12.40 -7.87 -3.89
C ALA A 201 11.20 -8.63 -3.30
N GLN A 202 10.00 -8.02 -3.33
CA GLN A 202 8.76 -8.68 -2.89
C GLN A 202 8.39 -9.84 -3.82
N ILE A 203 8.46 -9.64 -5.14
CA ILE A 203 8.19 -10.71 -6.12
C ILE A 203 9.16 -11.86 -5.92
N ALA A 204 10.47 -11.55 -5.80
CA ALA A 204 11.51 -12.55 -5.60
C ALA A 204 11.36 -13.32 -4.28
N HIS A 205 10.78 -12.70 -3.25
CA HIS A 205 10.46 -13.35 -1.99
C HIS A 205 9.42 -14.47 -2.19
N PHE A 206 8.31 -14.16 -2.85
CA PHE A 206 7.23 -15.13 -3.04
C PHE A 206 7.52 -16.17 -4.13
N ALA A 207 8.34 -15.84 -5.13
CA ALA A 207 8.78 -16.79 -6.14
C ALA A 207 9.66 -17.93 -5.56
N LYS A 208 10.35 -17.69 -4.44
CA LYS A 208 11.16 -18.71 -3.75
C LYS A 208 10.34 -19.64 -2.85
N ALA A 209 9.10 -19.28 -2.58
CA ALA A 209 8.21 -20.01 -1.67
C ALA A 209 7.15 -20.85 -2.40
N ALA A 210 7.05 -20.70 -3.73
CA ALA A 210 6.26 -21.54 -4.62
C ALA A 210 7.03 -22.82 -4.97
#